data_AF-A0A955UGS0-F1
#
_entry.id   AF-A0A955UGS0-F1
#
_cell.length_a   1.000
_cell.length_b   1.000
_cell.length_c   1.000
_cell.angle_alpha   90.00
_cell.angle_beta   90.00
_cell.angle_gamma   90.00
#
_symmetry.space_group_name_H-M   'P 1'
#
loop_
_entity.id
_entity.type
_entity.pdbx_description
1 polymer ?
#
loop_
_entity_poly.entity_id
_entity_poly.type
_entity_poly.pdbx_seq_one_letter_code
_entity_poly.pdbx_strand_id
1 'polypeptide(L)'
;MSHRRSQRREAGQASGSLVLLLVILCVGGAFNYHRNLQRERDSERIRPYKAYAVADLEALREAYRAELESSRRSFQSAQRARAGTARDAGSVGRNIAQFDRTAAASRSIRDAASQVAQREGQIAELDREIRLRSDLGQGLMRHLRRLTTI
;
A
#
# COMPACT_ATOMS: atom_id res chain seq x y z
N MET A 1 -13.13 65.01 -10.76
CA MET A 1 -11.84 64.50 -10.21
C MET A 1 -12.05 63.55 -9.02
N SER A 2 -12.72 62.39 -9.19
CA SER A 2 -13.05 61.48 -8.06
C SER A 2 -12.57 60.03 -8.19
N HIS A 3 -11.81 59.67 -9.24
CA HIS A 3 -11.45 58.26 -9.50
C HIS A 3 -10.11 57.77 -8.90
N ARG A 4 -9.27 58.64 -8.32
CA ARG A 4 -7.92 58.23 -7.86
C ARG A 4 -7.85 57.66 -6.43
N ARG A 5 -8.89 57.77 -5.60
CA ARG A 5 -8.87 57.27 -4.21
C ARG A 5 -9.30 55.81 -4.07
N SER A 6 -10.04 55.26 -5.04
CA SER A 6 -10.55 53.88 -5.01
C SER A 6 -9.44 52.84 -5.27
N GLN A 7 -8.53 53.12 -6.22
CA GLN A 7 -7.50 52.17 -6.64
C GLN A 7 -6.47 51.83 -5.55
N ARG A 8 -6.22 52.71 -4.57
CA ARG A 8 -5.29 52.42 -3.46
C ARG A 8 -5.88 51.47 -2.41
N ARG A 9 -7.20 51.34 -2.30
CA ARG A 9 -7.83 50.43 -1.32
C ARG A 9 -7.93 48.99 -1.84
N GLU A 10 -8.09 48.80 -3.15
CA GLU A 10 -8.16 47.46 -3.76
C GLU A 10 -6.81 46.72 -3.74
N ALA A 11 -5.70 47.44 -3.92
CA ALA A 11 -4.35 46.84 -3.85
C ALA A 11 -4.01 46.28 -2.46
N GLY A 12 -4.51 46.90 -1.38
CA GLY A 12 -4.31 46.43 -0.01
C GLY A 12 -5.15 45.19 0.34
N GLN A 13 -6.36 45.09 -0.19
CA GLN A 13 -7.25 43.94 0.02
C GLN A 13 -6.76 42.68 -0.69
N ALA A 14 -6.26 42.80 -1.92
CA ALA A 14 -5.69 41.67 -2.66
C ALA A 14 -4.41 41.14 -2.01
N SER A 15 -3.62 42.01 -1.39
CA SER A 15 -2.39 41.64 -0.67
C SER A 15 -2.70 40.82 0.60
N GLY A 16 -3.73 41.24 1.35
CA GLY A 16 -4.12 40.58 2.60
C GLY A 16 -4.68 39.17 2.40
N SER A 17 -5.50 38.96 1.37
CA SER A 17 -6.04 37.64 1.05
C SER A 17 -4.96 36.67 0.56
N LEU A 18 -3.94 37.17 -0.15
CA LEU A 18 -2.81 36.37 -0.63
C LEU A 18 -1.90 35.93 0.53
N VAL A 19 -1.61 36.82 1.49
CA VAL A 19 -0.89 36.45 2.72
C VAL A 19 -1.68 35.44 3.53
N LEU A 20 -2.99 35.63 3.68
CA LEU A 20 -3.86 34.67 4.38
C LEU A 20 -3.84 33.29 3.71
N LEU A 21 -3.95 33.23 2.38
CA LEU A 21 -3.85 32.00 1.61
C LEU A 21 -2.49 31.30 1.84
N LEU A 22 -1.41 32.07 1.83
CA LEU A 22 -0.06 31.54 2.01
C LEU A 22 0.13 30.97 3.42
N VAL A 23 -0.40 31.64 4.44
CA VAL A 23 -0.42 31.13 5.82
C VAL A 23 -1.23 29.83 5.90
N ILE A 24 -2.41 29.76 5.28
CA ILE A 24 -3.23 28.53 5.26
C ILE A 24 -2.48 27.39 4.56
N LEU A 25 -1.80 27.66 3.45
CA LEU A 25 -0.98 26.68 2.73
C LEU A 25 0.20 26.20 3.57
N CYS A 26 0.92 27.11 4.25
CA CYS A 26 2.03 26.75 5.12
C CYS A 26 1.56 25.91 6.32
N VAL A 27 0.46 26.29 6.98
CA VAL A 27 -0.10 25.54 8.11
C VAL A 27 -0.63 24.18 7.65
N GLY A 28 -1.35 24.12 6.53
CA GLY A 28 -1.85 22.88 5.95
C GLY A 28 -0.72 21.94 5.51
N GLY A 29 0.32 22.50 4.89
CA GLY A 29 1.53 21.77 4.49
C GLY A 29 2.29 21.22 5.69
N ALA A 30 2.52 22.04 6.73
CA ALA A 30 3.18 21.62 7.96
C ALA A 30 2.37 20.54 8.70
N PHE A 31 1.04 20.66 8.75
CA PHE A 31 0.17 19.64 9.34
C PHE A 31 0.24 18.31 8.57
N ASN A 32 0.23 18.37 7.23
CA ASN A 32 0.38 17.18 6.39
C ASN A 32 1.74 16.51 6.61
N TYR A 33 2.81 17.30 6.61
CA TYR A 33 4.16 16.83 6.91
C TYR A 33 4.24 16.17 8.29
N HIS A 34 3.72 16.83 9.33
CA HIS A 34 3.73 16.28 10.69
C HIS A 34 2.96 14.95 10.78
N ARG A 35 1.79 14.87 10.13
CA ARG A 35 1.00 13.63 10.07
C ARG A 35 1.75 12.51 9.35
N ASN A 36 2.48 12.83 8.29
CA ASN A 36 3.27 11.84 7.56
C ASN A 36 4.45 11.34 8.42
N LEU A 37 5.12 12.27 9.11
CA LEU A 37 6.22 11.97 10.01
C LEU A 37 5.78 11.13 11.23
N GLN A 38 4.57 11.34 11.73
CA GLN A 38 3.98 10.45 12.75
C GLN A 38 3.77 9.03 12.22
N ARG A 39 3.25 8.87 10.98
CA ARG A 39 3.08 7.55 10.34
C ARG A 39 4.43 6.85 10.13
N GLU A 40 5.46 7.59 9.75
CA GLU A 40 6.83 7.08 9.63
C GLU A 40 7.33 6.59 11.00
N ARG A 41 7.16 7.37 12.07
CA ARG A 41 7.54 6.98 13.44
C ARG A 41 6.78 5.76 13.96
N ASP A 42 5.48 5.68 13.69
CA ASP A 42 4.66 4.55 14.12
C ASP A 42 5.04 3.27 13.36
N SER A 43 5.36 3.39 12.07
CA SER A 43 5.87 2.27 11.27
C SER A 43 7.30 1.86 11.64
N GLU A 44 8.14 2.78 12.12
CA GLU A 44 9.48 2.45 12.64
C GLU A 44 9.44 1.66 13.96
N ARG A 45 8.43 1.90 14.81
CA ARG A 45 8.30 1.24 16.13
C ARG A 45 7.98 -0.24 16.03
N ILE A 46 7.32 -0.69 14.96
CA ILE A 46 6.93 -2.09 14.76
C ILE A 46 7.48 -2.55 13.42
N ARG A 47 8.78 -2.84 13.37
CA ARG A 47 9.43 -3.47 12.21
C ARG A 47 9.68 -4.94 12.52
N PRO A 48 8.79 -5.87 12.12
CA PRO A 48 8.85 -7.28 12.51
C PRO A 48 10.16 -7.95 12.10
N TYR A 49 10.75 -7.46 11.02
CA TYR A 49 11.90 -8.06 10.37
C TYR A 49 13.24 -7.40 10.70
N LYS A 50 13.28 -6.40 11.59
CA LYS A 50 14.49 -5.61 11.88
C LYS A 50 15.67 -6.47 12.34
N ALA A 51 15.41 -7.56 13.07
CA ALA A 51 16.45 -8.42 13.65
C ALA A 51 17.07 -9.44 12.68
N TYR A 52 16.44 -9.70 11.53
CA TYR A 52 16.92 -10.72 10.57
C TYR A 52 18.06 -10.19 9.71
N ALA A 53 18.94 -11.04 9.20
CA ALA A 53 19.94 -10.63 8.21
C ALA A 53 19.32 -10.46 6.81
N VAL A 54 19.97 -9.70 5.92
CA VAL A 54 19.45 -9.48 4.54
C VAL A 54 19.32 -10.81 3.79
N ALA A 55 20.30 -11.70 3.91
CA ALA A 55 20.26 -13.03 3.27
C ALA A 55 19.04 -13.86 3.75
N ASP A 56 18.72 -13.80 5.04
CA ASP A 56 17.56 -14.50 5.60
C ASP A 56 16.24 -13.93 5.06
N LEU A 57 16.17 -12.59 4.89
CA LEU A 57 14.99 -11.94 4.29
C LEU A 57 14.79 -12.34 2.85
N GLU A 58 15.86 -12.48 2.07
CA GLU A 58 15.79 -12.95 0.70
C GLU A 58 15.34 -14.42 0.61
N ALA A 59 15.87 -15.28 1.49
CA ALA A 59 15.43 -16.66 1.61
C ALA A 59 13.94 -16.76 2.00
N LEU A 60 13.50 -15.96 2.97
CA LEU A 60 12.11 -15.92 3.41
C LEU A 60 11.18 -15.40 2.30
N ARG A 61 11.62 -14.39 1.54
CA ARG A 61 10.88 -13.88 0.37
C ARG A 61 10.71 -14.98 -0.68
N GLU A 62 11.76 -15.73 -0.98
CA GLU A 62 11.70 -16.79 -1.99
C GLU A 62 10.80 -17.94 -1.54
N ALA A 63 10.85 -18.31 -0.26
CA ALA A 63 9.90 -19.27 0.32
C ALA A 63 8.44 -18.79 0.15
N TYR A 64 8.15 -17.52 0.47
CA TYR A 64 6.80 -16.98 0.29
C TYR A 64 6.38 -16.87 -1.18
N ARG A 65 7.30 -16.68 -2.12
CA ARG A 65 6.97 -16.72 -3.56
C ARG A 65 6.50 -18.10 -3.99
N ALA A 66 7.20 -19.15 -3.56
CA ALA A 66 6.78 -20.53 -3.82
C ALA A 66 5.39 -20.81 -3.20
N GLU A 67 5.13 -20.33 -1.98
CA GLU A 67 3.80 -20.43 -1.35
C GLU A 67 2.73 -19.65 -2.11
N LEU A 68 3.02 -18.43 -2.56
CA LEU A 68 2.11 -17.60 -3.34
C LEU A 68 1.69 -18.30 -4.64
N GLU A 69 2.61 -18.97 -5.32
CA GLU A 69 2.29 -19.76 -6.51
C GLU A 69 1.34 -20.92 -6.20
N SER A 70 1.51 -21.59 -5.06
CA SER A 70 0.59 -22.61 -4.58
C SER A 70 -0.81 -22.02 -4.29
N SER A 71 -0.88 -20.89 -3.58
CA SER A 71 -2.14 -20.19 -3.30
C SER A 71 -2.84 -19.73 -4.59
N ARG A 72 -2.09 -19.22 -5.58
CA ARG A 72 -2.63 -18.84 -6.91
C ARG A 72 -3.20 -20.04 -7.65
N ARG A 73 -2.53 -21.20 -7.61
CA ARG A 73 -3.05 -22.44 -8.20
C ARG A 73 -4.36 -22.87 -7.54
N SER A 74 -4.43 -22.83 -6.21
CA SER A 74 -5.66 -23.12 -5.44
C SER A 74 -6.79 -22.14 -5.75
N PHE A 75 -6.48 -20.85 -5.91
CA PHE A 75 -7.47 -19.85 -6.31
C PHE A 75 -8.01 -20.10 -7.73
N GLN A 76 -7.13 -20.43 -8.68
CA GLN A 76 -7.54 -20.76 -10.04
C GLN A 76 -8.37 -22.05 -10.09
N SER A 77 -8.02 -23.08 -9.30
CA SER A 77 -8.81 -24.31 -9.24
C SER A 77 -10.21 -24.06 -8.66
N ALA A 78 -10.32 -23.24 -7.61
CA ALA A 78 -11.61 -22.83 -7.05
C ALA A 78 -12.47 -22.06 -8.06
N GLN A 79 -11.88 -21.16 -8.86
CA GLN A 79 -12.60 -20.47 -9.94
C GLN A 79 -13.12 -21.44 -11.01
N ARG A 80 -12.27 -22.39 -11.46
CA ARG A 80 -12.67 -23.39 -12.46
C ARG A 80 -13.81 -24.29 -11.95
N ALA A 81 -13.76 -24.68 -10.67
CA ALA A 81 -14.82 -25.48 -10.04
C ALA A 81 -16.19 -24.77 -10.07
N ARG A 82 -16.21 -23.44 -9.89
CA ARG A 82 -17.42 -22.62 -10.04
C ARG A 82 -17.93 -22.54 -11.47
N ALA A 83 -17.03 -22.41 -12.45
CA ALA A 83 -17.42 -22.33 -13.86
C ALA A 83 -18.12 -23.62 -14.35
N GLY A 84 -17.71 -24.79 -13.84
CA GLY A 84 -18.32 -26.07 -14.19
C GLY A 84 -19.73 -26.29 -13.63
N THR A 85 -20.13 -25.58 -12.56
CA THR A 85 -21.40 -25.80 -11.86
C THR A 85 -22.60 -25.05 -12.44
N ALA A 86 -22.40 -24.13 -13.40
CA ALA A 86 -23.44 -23.25 -13.92
C ALA A 86 -24.38 -23.89 -14.98
N ARG A 87 -24.11 -25.12 -15.44
CA ARG A 87 -24.83 -25.72 -16.60
C ARG A 87 -26.14 -26.46 -16.29
N ASP A 88 -26.45 -26.78 -15.04
CA ASP A 88 -27.62 -27.62 -14.69
C ASP A 88 -28.60 -26.89 -13.76
N ALA A 89 -29.53 -26.10 -14.33
CA ALA A 89 -30.62 -25.46 -13.60
C ALA A 89 -31.98 -25.87 -14.19
N GLY A 90 -32.67 -26.85 -13.58
CA GLY A 90 -33.90 -27.41 -14.17
C GLY A 90 -34.98 -27.91 -13.21
N SER A 91 -34.90 -27.71 -11.89
CA SER A 91 -36.08 -27.93 -11.01
C SER A 91 -35.99 -27.21 -9.65
N VAL A 92 -37.14 -26.90 -9.05
CA VAL A 92 -37.25 -26.13 -7.79
C VAL A 92 -36.54 -26.80 -6.61
N GLY A 93 -36.60 -28.13 -6.48
CA GLY A 93 -35.81 -28.88 -5.47
C GLY A 93 -34.30 -28.86 -5.74
N ARG A 94 -33.87 -28.74 -7.01
CA ARG A 94 -32.46 -28.53 -7.37
C ARG A 94 -31.97 -27.12 -7.00
N ASN A 95 -32.87 -26.14 -6.87
CA ASN A 95 -32.49 -24.74 -6.60
C ASN A 95 -31.87 -24.53 -5.22
N ILE A 96 -32.36 -25.19 -4.16
CA ILE A 96 -31.77 -25.06 -2.81
C ILE A 96 -30.37 -25.69 -2.78
N ALA A 97 -30.24 -26.93 -3.27
CA ALA A 97 -28.94 -27.60 -3.37
C ALA A 97 -27.96 -26.88 -4.32
N GLN A 98 -28.46 -26.19 -5.35
CA GLN A 98 -27.64 -25.35 -6.23
C GLN A 98 -27.20 -24.06 -5.53
N PHE A 99 -28.06 -23.44 -4.71
CA PHE A 99 -27.73 -22.29 -3.90
C PHE A 99 -26.62 -22.62 -2.89
N ASP A 100 -26.76 -23.73 -2.14
CA ASP A 100 -25.75 -24.16 -1.17
C ASP A 100 -24.40 -24.43 -1.83
N ARG A 101 -24.40 -25.11 -2.98
CA ARG A 101 -23.18 -25.34 -3.79
C ARG A 101 -22.56 -24.03 -4.26
N THR A 102 -23.36 -23.08 -4.73
CA THR A 102 -22.88 -21.77 -5.18
C THR A 102 -22.33 -20.93 -4.03
N ALA A 103 -22.98 -20.97 -2.86
CA ALA A 103 -22.53 -20.30 -1.65
C ALA A 103 -21.24 -20.91 -1.11
N ALA A 104 -21.09 -22.24 -1.15
CA ALA A 104 -19.86 -22.93 -0.78
C ALA A 104 -18.70 -22.59 -1.73
N ALA A 105 -18.95 -22.62 -3.05
CA ALA A 105 -17.95 -22.22 -4.05
C ALA A 105 -17.55 -20.74 -3.92
N SER A 106 -18.48 -19.86 -3.59
CA SER A 106 -18.18 -18.44 -3.38
C SER A 106 -17.38 -18.20 -2.09
N ARG A 107 -17.57 -19.03 -1.06
CA ARG A 107 -16.74 -19.01 0.16
C ARG A 107 -15.32 -19.49 -0.15
N SER A 108 -15.17 -20.64 -0.81
CA SER A 108 -13.84 -21.18 -1.14
C SER A 108 -13.02 -20.24 -2.04
N ILE A 109 -13.65 -19.56 -3.00
CA ILE A 109 -12.97 -18.55 -3.84
C ILE A 109 -12.49 -17.37 -2.99
N ARG A 110 -13.31 -16.86 -2.06
CA ARG A 110 -12.93 -15.75 -1.18
C ARG A 110 -11.81 -16.13 -0.23
N ASP A 111 -11.85 -17.34 0.32
CA ASP A 111 -10.82 -17.86 1.22
C ASP A 111 -9.50 -18.07 0.47
N ALA A 112 -9.53 -18.56 -0.77
CA ALA A 112 -8.33 -18.66 -1.60
C ALA A 112 -7.80 -17.28 -2.02
N ALA A 113 -8.68 -16.31 -2.30
CA ALA A 113 -8.28 -14.95 -2.62
C ALA A 113 -7.63 -14.24 -1.43
N SER A 114 -8.16 -14.43 -0.21
CA SER A 114 -7.59 -13.83 1.00
C SER A 114 -6.20 -14.37 1.28
N GLN A 115 -5.96 -15.67 1.05
CA GLN A 115 -4.62 -16.27 1.15
C GLN A 115 -3.64 -15.66 0.15
N VAL A 116 -4.04 -15.48 -1.11
CA VAL A 116 -3.20 -14.82 -2.13
C VAL A 116 -2.84 -13.40 -1.68
N ALA A 117 -3.83 -12.61 -1.27
CA ALA A 117 -3.62 -11.24 -0.81
C ALA A 117 -2.71 -11.17 0.42
N GLN A 118 -2.86 -12.11 1.37
CA GLN A 118 -2.01 -12.20 2.55
C GLN A 118 -0.55 -12.47 2.17
N ARG A 119 -0.29 -13.43 1.28
CA ARG A 119 1.08 -13.75 0.83
C ARG A 119 1.70 -12.60 0.04
N GLU A 120 0.94 -11.95 -0.83
CA GLU A 120 1.41 -10.75 -1.55
C GLU A 120 1.75 -9.61 -0.59
N GLY A 121 0.94 -9.41 0.47
CA GLY A 121 1.22 -8.44 1.52
C GLY A 121 2.52 -8.73 2.26
N GLN A 122 2.77 -9.99 2.63
CA GLN A 122 4.00 -10.43 3.28
C GLN A 122 5.23 -10.22 2.39
N ILE A 123 5.16 -10.60 1.11
CA ILE A 123 6.25 -10.38 0.14
C ILE A 123 6.52 -8.88 -0.03
N ALA A 124 5.48 -8.06 -0.16
CA ALA A 124 5.63 -6.62 -0.30
C ALA A 124 6.29 -5.99 0.93
N GLU A 125 6.01 -6.49 2.13
CA GLU A 125 6.66 -6.05 3.36
C GLU A 125 8.16 -6.43 3.38
N LEU A 126 8.50 -7.66 2.99
CA LEU A 126 9.90 -8.09 2.87
C LEU A 126 10.67 -7.30 1.82
N ASP A 127 10.06 -7.04 0.66
CA ASP A 127 10.67 -6.21 -0.39
C ASP A 127 10.91 -4.77 0.09
N ARG A 128 10.00 -4.19 0.87
CA ARG A 128 10.20 -2.88 1.50
C ARG A 128 11.40 -2.91 2.46
N GLU A 129 11.49 -3.93 3.31
CA GLU A 129 12.58 -4.07 4.28
C GLU A 129 13.94 -4.26 3.60
N ILE A 130 14.02 -5.11 2.56
CA ILE A 130 15.24 -5.32 1.76
C ILE A 130 15.68 -4.01 1.10
N ARG A 131 14.75 -3.29 0.45
CA ARG A 131 15.05 -2.00 -0.20
C ARG A 131 15.59 -0.98 0.79
N LEU A 132 14.91 -0.83 1.93
CA LEU A 132 15.33 0.12 2.97
C LEU A 132 16.77 -0.13 3.42
N ARG A 133 17.16 -1.39 3.56
CA ARG A 133 18.53 -1.76 3.94
C ARG A 133 19.54 -1.54 2.83
N SER A 134 19.18 -1.83 1.58
CA SER A 134 20.04 -1.57 0.44
C SER A 134 20.34 -0.07 0.26
N ASP A 135 19.34 0.78 0.50
CA ASP A 135 19.47 2.23 0.38
C ASP A 135 20.34 2.81 1.50
N LEU A 136 20.19 2.33 2.74
CA LEU A 136 21.06 2.71 3.86
C LEU A 136 22.52 2.32 3.62
N GLY A 137 22.77 1.12 3.10
CA GLY A 137 24.12 0.66 2.75
C GLY A 137 24.79 1.52 1.67
N GLN A 138 24.04 1.92 0.64
CA GLN A 138 24.54 2.80 -0.42
C GLN A 138 24.79 4.23 0.07
N GLY A 139 23.94 4.76 0.93
CA GLY A 139 24.12 6.08 1.54
C GLY A 139 25.40 6.14 2.37
N LEU A 140 25.61 5.17 3.24
CA LEU A 140 26.82 5.07 4.08
C LEU A 140 28.08 4.91 3.23
N MET A 141 28.07 4.02 2.23
CA MET A 141 29.19 3.82 1.31
C MET A 141 29.53 5.08 0.50
N ARG A 142 28.52 5.86 0.05
CA ARG A 142 28.75 7.15 -0.62
C ARG A 142 29.43 8.16 0.30
N HIS A 143 29.03 8.21 1.58
CA HIS A 143 29.65 9.09 2.57
C HIS A 143 31.08 8.65 2.91
N LEU A 144 31.31 7.35 3.13
CA LEU A 144 32.65 6.81 3.37
C LEU A 144 33.58 7.08 2.18
N ARG A 145 33.12 6.84 0.95
CA ARG A 145 33.90 7.15 -0.26
C ARG A 145 34.27 8.63 -0.31
N ARG A 146 33.37 9.55 0.03
CA ARG A 146 33.71 11.00 0.10
C ARG A 146 34.76 11.32 1.15
N LEU A 147 34.80 10.61 2.27
CA LEU A 147 35.77 10.83 3.34
C LEU A 147 37.14 10.21 3.04
N THR A 148 37.19 9.11 2.28
CA THR A 148 38.42 8.38 1.97
C THR A 148 39.06 8.77 0.64
N THR A 149 38.46 9.67 -0.15
CA THR A 149 39.02 10.13 -1.44
C THR A 149 39.71 11.50 -1.31
N ILE A 150 40.43 11.71 -0.20
CA ILE A 150 41.39 12.82 -0.02
C ILE A 150 42.77 12.31 -0.41
#